data_AF-A0A6N9HQF7-F1
#
_entry.id   AF-A0A6N9HQF7-F1
#
_cell.length_a   1.000
_cell.length_b   1.000
_cell.length_c   1.000
_cell.angle_alpha   90.00
_cell.angle_beta   90.00
_cell.angle_gamma   90.00
#
_symmetry.space_group_name_H-M   'P 1'
#
loop_
_entity.id
_entity.type
_entity.pdbx_description
1 polymer ?
#
loop_
_entity_poly.entity_id
_entity_poly.type
_entity_poly.pdbx_seq_one_letter_code
_entity_poly.pdbx_strand_id
1 'polypeptide(L)'
;MSKLGCLCGHVIRDQSDSLPYKAAFIRDRDDQFLFDQITKDAAKFTEAASVEGMAPHIAAQLPDGASITATELFVDRISSAFAGLASDMYECESCGRIWLQKKGTNTFVSFKPDEGDYHAVLAV
;
A
#
# COMPACT_ATOMS: atom_id res chain seq x y z
N MET A 1 -8.29 11.50 4.16
CA MET A 1 -8.88 11.29 5.51
C MET A 1 -10.17 10.50 5.37
N SER A 2 -10.22 9.30 5.94
CA SER A 2 -11.42 8.46 5.92
C SER A 2 -11.91 8.20 7.35
N LYS A 3 -13.19 7.86 7.49
CA LYS A 3 -13.79 7.41 8.75
C LYS A 3 -14.56 6.12 8.47
N LEU A 4 -14.34 5.10 9.27
CA LEU A 4 -15.02 3.82 9.17
C LEU A 4 -15.83 3.58 10.45
N GLY A 5 -17.14 3.41 10.30
CA GLY A 5 -18.01 3.06 11.42
C GLY A 5 -17.93 1.56 11.74
N CYS A 6 -17.52 1.22 12.96
CA CYS A 6 -17.57 -0.14 13.45
C CYS A 6 -18.99 -0.50 13.92
N LEU A 7 -19.34 -1.79 13.86
CA LEU A 7 -20.64 -2.31 14.33
C LEU A 7 -20.83 -2.17 15.85
N CYS A 8 -19.75 -1.98 16.63
CA CYS A 8 -19.85 -1.67 18.06
C CYS A 8 -20.19 -0.18 18.34
N GLY A 9 -20.33 0.65 17.31
CA GLY A 9 -20.56 2.09 17.42
C GLY A 9 -19.30 2.94 17.47
N HIS A 10 -18.11 2.33 17.59
CA HIS A 10 -16.84 3.05 17.53
C HIS A 10 -16.54 3.55 16.11
N VAL A 11 -15.91 4.72 15.98
CA VAL A 11 -15.48 5.28 14.69
C VAL A 11 -13.97 5.17 14.58
N ILE A 12 -13.51 4.30 13.67
CA ILE A 12 -12.10 4.16 13.32
C ILE A 12 -11.72 5.33 12.43
N ARG A 13 -10.62 6.01 12.76
CA ARG A 13 -10.19 7.24 12.08
C ARG A 13 -8.91 6.99 11.31
N ASP A 14 -8.86 7.49 10.08
CA ASP A 14 -7.67 7.42 9.23
C ASP A 14 -7.23 8.84 8.85
N GLN A 15 -6.43 9.44 9.76
CA GLN A 15 -6.02 10.85 9.69
C GLN A 15 -4.52 11.06 9.46
N SER A 16 -3.69 10.05 9.69
CA SER A 16 -2.24 10.15 9.62
C SER A 16 -1.62 8.82 9.20
N ASP A 17 -0.33 8.86 8.90
CA ASP A 17 0.45 7.65 8.70
C ASP A 17 0.77 6.98 10.05
N SER A 18 1.25 5.73 9.99
CA SER A 18 1.72 4.94 11.14
C SER A 18 0.68 4.75 12.26
N LEU A 19 -0.59 4.53 11.89
CA LEU A 19 -1.64 4.21 12.85
C LEU A 19 -1.46 2.77 13.37
N PRO A 20 -1.42 2.55 14.70
CA PRO A 20 -1.13 1.22 15.28
C PRO A 20 -2.23 0.18 15.03
N TYR A 21 -3.40 0.63 14.58
CA TYR A 21 -4.55 -0.20 14.25
C TYR A 21 -4.81 -0.28 12.74
N LYS A 22 -3.89 0.21 11.89
CA LYS A 22 -4.02 0.15 10.43
C LYS A 22 -2.86 -0.66 9.86
N ALA A 23 -3.16 -1.52 8.90
CA ALA A 23 -2.15 -2.15 8.07
C ALA A 23 -2.62 -2.21 6.61
N ALA A 24 -1.68 -2.48 5.71
CA ALA A 24 -1.98 -2.83 4.33
C ALA A 24 -1.71 -4.32 4.14
N PHE A 25 -2.50 -4.99 3.31
CA PHE A 25 -2.25 -6.36 2.89
C PHE A 25 -2.33 -6.55 1.39
N ILE A 26 -1.57 -7.52 0.92
CA ILE A 26 -1.63 -8.05 -0.44
C ILE A 26 -2.18 -9.46 -0.33
N ARG A 27 -3.08 -9.82 -1.25
CA ARG A 27 -3.59 -11.19 -1.33
C ARG A 27 -2.50 -12.06 -1.90
N ASP A 28 -2.40 -13.30 -1.42
CA ASP A 28 -1.43 -14.30 -1.91
C ASP A 28 -1.38 -14.36 -3.44
N ARG A 29 -2.53 -14.45 -4.12
CA ARG A 29 -2.57 -14.46 -5.60
C ARG A 29 -2.01 -13.23 -6.30
N ASP A 30 -1.89 -12.11 -5.59
CA ASP A 30 -1.41 -10.83 -6.10
C ASP A 30 0.05 -10.56 -5.74
N ASP A 31 0.66 -11.35 -4.85
CA ASP A 31 2.02 -11.11 -4.35
C ASP A 31 3.08 -11.27 -5.44
N GLN A 32 2.92 -12.31 -6.26
CA GLN A 32 3.83 -12.63 -7.35
C GLN A 32 3.79 -11.54 -8.41
N PHE A 33 2.62 -10.96 -8.65
CA PHE A 33 2.48 -9.84 -9.57
C PHE A 33 3.26 -8.63 -9.07
N LEU A 34 3.28 -8.35 -7.75
CA LEU A 34 4.08 -7.25 -7.21
C LEU A 34 5.58 -7.50 -7.47
N PHE A 35 6.09 -8.68 -7.08
CA PHE A 35 7.51 -8.99 -7.24
C PHE A 35 7.94 -9.02 -8.71
N ASP A 36 7.12 -9.59 -9.59
CA ASP A 36 7.39 -9.60 -11.03
C ASP A 36 7.48 -8.18 -11.60
N GLN A 37 6.63 -7.24 -11.15
CA GLN A 37 6.70 -5.84 -11.60
C GLN A 37 7.96 -5.16 -11.07
N ILE A 38 8.29 -5.34 -9.79
CA ILE A 38 9.52 -4.79 -9.20
C ILE A 38 10.75 -5.31 -9.93
N THR A 39 10.82 -6.61 -10.22
CA THR A 39 11.95 -7.19 -10.97
C THR A 39 12.03 -6.65 -12.39
N LYS A 40 10.91 -6.52 -13.09
CA LYS A 40 10.88 -5.94 -14.45
C LYS A 40 11.36 -4.50 -14.46
N ASP A 41 10.94 -3.69 -13.50
CA ASP A 41 11.35 -2.30 -13.42
C ASP A 41 12.81 -2.17 -12.99
N ALA A 42 13.29 -2.97 -12.04
CA ALA A 42 14.71 -3.02 -11.68
C ALA A 42 15.60 -3.42 -12.88
N ALA A 43 15.15 -4.38 -13.71
CA ALA A 43 15.88 -4.77 -14.91
C ALA A 43 15.99 -3.62 -15.93
N LYS A 44 14.89 -2.91 -16.20
CA LYS A 44 14.89 -1.73 -17.09
C LYS A 44 15.83 -0.63 -16.61
N PHE A 45 15.84 -0.36 -15.30
CA PHE A 45 16.73 0.64 -14.71
C PHE A 45 18.20 0.21 -14.84
N THR A 46 18.49 -1.06 -14.60
CA THR A 46 19.85 -1.60 -14.75
C THR A 46 20.33 -1.52 -16.20
N GLU A 47 19.47 -1.87 -17.15
CA GLU A 47 19.76 -1.78 -18.58
C GLU A 47 20.02 -0.33 -19.02
N ALA A 48 19.12 0.60 -18.68
CA ALA A 48 19.27 2.03 -18.98
C ALA A 48 20.56 2.62 -18.39
N ALA A 49 20.89 2.26 -17.14
CA ALA A 49 22.13 2.69 -16.51
C ALA A 49 23.39 2.17 -17.24
N SER A 50 23.32 0.99 -17.85
CA SER A 50 24.46 0.35 -18.53
C SER A 50 24.72 0.85 -19.95
N VAL A 51 23.68 1.29 -20.68
CA VAL A 51 23.78 1.66 -22.10
C VAL A 51 24.00 3.16 -22.30
N GLU A 52 23.14 4.00 -21.72
CA GLU A 52 23.04 5.43 -22.02
C GLU A 52 23.08 6.32 -20.76
N GLY A 53 23.11 5.71 -19.58
CA GLY A 53 22.94 6.38 -18.30
C GLY A 53 21.47 6.69 -18.02
N MET A 54 21.14 6.95 -16.75
CA MET A 54 19.74 7.09 -16.33
C MET A 54 19.06 8.39 -16.78
N ALA A 55 19.82 9.42 -17.15
CA ALA A 55 19.28 10.75 -17.48
C ALA A 55 18.26 10.74 -18.64
N PRO A 56 18.56 10.16 -19.83
CA PRO A 56 17.58 10.05 -20.92
C PRO A 56 16.36 9.20 -20.54
N HIS A 57 16.56 8.12 -19.79
CA HIS A 57 15.48 7.24 -19.33
C HIS A 57 14.49 7.96 -18.38
N ILE A 58 15.02 8.79 -17.48
CA ILE A 58 14.21 9.62 -16.57
C ILE A 58 13.45 10.69 -17.35
N ALA A 59 14.15 11.41 -18.25
CA ALA A 59 13.54 12.49 -19.04
C ALA A 59 12.36 12.00 -19.89
N ALA A 60 12.42 10.78 -20.42
CA ALA A 60 11.34 10.19 -21.21
C ALA A 60 10.06 9.87 -20.40
N GLN A 61 10.15 9.80 -19.07
CA GLN A 61 9.02 9.44 -18.19
C GLN A 61 8.41 10.64 -17.47
N LEU A 62 8.97 11.83 -17.65
CA LEU A 62 8.59 13.02 -16.92
C LEU A 62 7.96 14.07 -17.85
N PRO A 63 7.02 14.88 -17.32
CA PRO A 63 6.59 16.11 -17.99
C PRO A 63 7.77 17.07 -18.17
N ASP A 64 7.70 17.91 -19.21
CA ASP A 64 8.71 18.94 -19.47
C ASP A 64 8.97 19.82 -18.24
N GLY A 65 10.24 19.93 -17.85
CA GLY A 65 10.69 20.75 -16.72
C GLY A 65 10.64 20.06 -15.35
N ALA A 66 10.15 18.82 -15.25
CA ALA A 66 10.28 18.03 -14.03
C ALA A 66 11.68 17.41 -13.91
N SER A 67 12.25 17.44 -12.70
CA SER A 67 13.55 16.86 -12.39
C SER A 67 13.44 16.02 -11.13
N ILE A 68 13.53 14.71 -11.28
CA ILE A 68 13.66 13.76 -10.16
C ILE A 68 14.87 12.87 -10.39
N THR A 69 15.37 12.29 -9.32
CA THR A 69 16.45 11.30 -9.34
C THR A 69 15.95 9.94 -9.83
N ALA A 70 16.88 9.09 -10.26
CA ALA A 70 16.58 7.69 -10.59
C ALA A 70 15.92 6.96 -9.40
N THR A 71 16.40 7.23 -8.19
CA THR A 71 15.86 6.62 -6.97
C THR A 71 14.41 7.04 -6.72
N GLU A 72 14.09 8.33 -6.88
CA GLU A 72 12.71 8.82 -6.71
C GLU A 72 11.77 8.20 -7.75
N LEU A 73 12.20 8.11 -9.01
CA LEU A 73 11.40 7.46 -10.06
C LEU A 73 11.18 5.97 -9.73
N PHE A 74 12.21 5.28 -9.24
CA PHE A 74 12.10 3.87 -8.87
C PHE A 74 11.16 3.66 -7.67
N VAL A 75 11.27 4.52 -6.64
CA VAL A 75 10.37 4.50 -5.47
C VAL A 75 8.93 4.78 -5.90
N ASP A 76 8.70 5.73 -6.80
CA ASP A 76 7.37 6.03 -7.34
C ASP A 76 6.74 4.82 -8.06
N ARG A 77 7.53 4.12 -8.88
CA ARG A 77 7.10 2.89 -9.57
C ARG A 77 6.72 1.78 -8.60
N ILE A 78 7.58 1.51 -7.61
CA ILE A 78 7.30 0.48 -6.59
C ILE A 78 6.06 0.86 -5.77
N SER A 79 5.98 2.11 -5.32
CA SER A 79 4.86 2.59 -4.50
C SER A 79 3.55 2.52 -5.27
N SER A 80 3.57 2.88 -6.56
CA SER A 80 2.41 2.76 -7.44
C SER A 80 1.96 1.31 -7.65
N ALA A 81 2.92 0.39 -7.85
CA ALA A 81 2.63 -1.03 -7.97
C ALA A 81 2.03 -1.59 -6.67
N PHE A 82 2.60 -1.22 -5.53
CA PHE A 82 2.08 -1.60 -4.22
C PHE A 82 0.66 -1.06 -3.99
N ALA A 83 0.43 0.24 -4.22
CA ALA A 83 -0.87 0.88 -4.03
C ALA A 83 -1.97 0.29 -4.94
N GLY A 84 -1.62 -0.18 -6.14
CA GLY A 84 -2.57 -0.83 -7.06
C GLY A 84 -3.00 -2.24 -6.62
N LEU A 85 -2.23 -2.90 -5.74
CA LEU A 85 -2.46 -4.28 -5.31
C LEU A 85 -2.91 -4.39 -3.85
N ALA A 86 -2.38 -3.50 -3.00
CA ALA A 86 -2.65 -3.50 -1.58
C ALA A 86 -4.11 -3.12 -1.28
N SER A 87 -4.58 -3.56 -0.13
CA SER A 87 -5.88 -3.20 0.44
C SER A 87 -5.68 -2.81 1.89
N ASP A 88 -6.47 -1.86 2.37
CA ASP A 88 -6.41 -1.43 3.76
C ASP A 88 -7.10 -2.44 4.68
N MET A 89 -6.53 -2.60 5.87
CA MET A 89 -7.20 -3.23 7.00
C MET A 89 -7.12 -2.37 8.24
N TYR A 90 -8.12 -2.52 9.11
CA TYR A 90 -8.20 -1.80 10.36
C TYR A 90 -8.64 -2.72 11.49
N GLU A 91 -8.03 -2.57 12.67
CA GLU A 91 -8.51 -3.17 13.92
C GLU A 91 -9.33 -2.13 14.70
N CYS A 92 -10.52 -2.50 15.16
CA CYS A 92 -11.29 -1.62 16.03
C CYS A 92 -10.68 -1.60 17.44
N GLU A 93 -10.13 -0.47 17.85
CA GLU A 93 -9.54 -0.26 19.19
C GLU A 93 -10.54 -0.47 20.35
N SER A 94 -11.84 -0.50 20.06
CA SER A 94 -12.89 -0.71 21.08
C SER A 94 -13.38 -2.15 21.22
N CYS A 95 -13.24 -3.00 20.20
CA CYS A 95 -13.82 -4.36 20.24
C CYS A 95 -13.01 -5.42 19.46
N GLY A 96 -11.81 -5.05 19.00
CA GLY A 96 -10.88 -5.91 18.24
C GLY A 96 -11.34 -6.33 16.85
N ARG A 97 -12.52 -5.92 16.39
CA ARG A 97 -13.04 -6.30 15.08
C ARG A 97 -12.07 -5.85 13.97
N ILE A 98 -11.61 -6.81 13.17
CA ILE A 98 -10.78 -6.57 12.00
C ILE A 98 -11.69 -6.28 10.81
N TRP A 99 -11.46 -5.15 10.15
CA TRP A 99 -12.09 -4.72 8.92
C TRP A 99 -11.10 -4.89 7.76
N LEU A 100 -11.50 -5.64 6.73
CA LEU A 100 -10.69 -5.90 5.54
C LEU A 100 -11.36 -5.28 4.32
N GLN A 101 -10.63 -4.43 3.59
CA GLN A 101 -11.11 -3.84 2.36
C GLN A 101 -11.20 -4.89 1.24
N LYS A 102 -12.34 -4.90 0.52
CA LYS A 102 -12.48 -5.69 -0.71
C LYS A 102 -11.69 -5.03 -1.84
N LYS A 103 -10.90 -5.83 -2.56
CA LYS A 103 -10.01 -5.38 -3.64
C LYS A 103 -10.72 -4.45 -4.62
N GLY A 104 -10.11 -3.29 -4.90
CA GLY A 104 -10.61 -2.34 -5.89
C GLY A 104 -11.90 -1.62 -5.49
N THR A 105 -12.31 -1.67 -4.21
CA THR A 105 -13.53 -1.00 -3.73
C THR A 105 -13.28 -0.29 -2.40
N ASN A 106 -14.15 0.66 -2.04
CA ASN A 106 -14.19 1.26 -0.70
C ASN A 106 -15.15 0.54 0.24
N THR A 107 -15.34 -0.77 0.05
CA THR A 107 -16.22 -1.60 0.88
C THR A 107 -15.40 -2.55 1.74
N PHE A 108 -15.87 -2.79 2.96
CA PHE A 108 -15.17 -3.62 3.93
C PHE A 108 -16.01 -4.82 4.36
N VAL A 109 -15.35 -5.93 4.65
CA VAL A 109 -15.89 -7.05 5.43
C VAL A 109 -15.25 -7.07 6.80
N SER A 110 -15.90 -7.70 7.79
CA SER A 110 -15.37 -7.69 9.15
C SER A 110 -15.43 -9.04 9.84
N PHE A 111 -14.44 -9.29 10.69
CA PHE A 111 -14.31 -10.48 11.54
C PHE A 111 -14.14 -10.02 12.98
N LYS A 112 -14.90 -10.60 13.90
CA LYS A 112 -14.79 -10.28 15.33
C LYS A 112 -13.90 -11.34 15.99
N PRO A 113 -12.94 -10.96 16.86
CA PRO A 113 -12.29 -11.93 17.73
C PRO A 113 -13.31 -12.56 18.68
N ASP A 114 -13.05 -13.80 19.08
CA ASP A 114 -13.94 -14.55 19.97
C ASP A 114 -13.98 -13.92 21.37
N GLU A 115 -12.84 -13.43 21.84
CA GLU A 115 -12.69 -12.69 23.10
C GLU A 115 -13.45 -11.36 23.06
N GLY A 116 -13.52 -10.73 21.87
CA GLY A 116 -14.20 -9.45 21.67
C GLY A 116 -13.44 -8.21 22.16
N ASP A 117 -12.14 -8.37 22.45
CA ASP A 117 -11.25 -7.31 22.93
C ASP A 117 -10.27 -6.86 21.83
N TYR A 118 -9.73 -5.65 21.99
CA TYR A 118 -8.64 -5.15 21.16
C TYR A 118 -7.32 -5.85 21.53
N HIS A 119 -6.63 -6.41 20.53
CA HIS A 119 -5.41 -7.18 20.74
C HIS A 119 -4.17 -6.51 20.12
N ALA A 120 -4.33 -5.39 19.42
CA ALA A 120 -3.24 -4.68 18.75
C ALA A 120 -2.46 -5.57 17.77
N VAL A 121 -3.14 -6.46 17.05
CA VAL A 121 -2.50 -7.43 16.14
C VAL A 121 -1.87 -6.77 14.92
N LEU A 122 -2.24 -5.51 14.65
CA LEU A 122 -1.69 -4.70 13.56
C LEU A 122 -0.60 -3.73 14.03
N ALA A 123 -0.33 -3.64 15.34
CA ALA A 123 0.72 -2.78 15.86
C ALA A 123 2.09 -3.43 15.62
N VAL A 124 3.04 -2.64 15.07
CA VAL A 124 4.43 -3.05 14.79
C VAL A 124 5.39 -2.13 15.53
#